data_AF-A0ABD7SR71-F1
#
_entry.id   AF-A0ABD7SR71-F1
#
_cell.length_a   1.000
_cell.length_b   1.000
_cell.length_c   1.000
_cell.angle_alpha   90.00
_cell.angle_beta   90.00
_cell.angle_gamma   90.00
#
_symmetry.space_group_name_H-M   'P 1'
#
loop_
_entity.id
_entity.type
_entity.pdbx_description
1 polymer ?
#
loop_
_entity_poly.entity_id
_entity_poly.type
_entity_poly.pdbx_seq_one_letter_code
_entity_poly.pdbx_strand_id
1 'polypeptide(L)'
;MELDYKPVMGTIKEADQDFTEKFGCGAPFQEWDAALEQSVREYNKQNGTSFDPVEARHQYIELREAYLDSPQGKQEMAELVAKAKQSAKH
;
A
#
# COMPACT_ATOMS: atom_id res chain seq x y z
N MET A 1 22.54 10.27 0.81
CA MET A 1 21.45 11.15 0.35
C MET A 1 20.23 10.27 0.39
N GLU A 2 19.30 10.48 1.33
CA GLU A 2 18.02 9.75 1.30
C GLU A 2 17.31 10.15 0.00
N LEU A 3 17.00 9.17 -0.84
CA LEU A 3 16.19 9.43 -2.02
C LEU A 3 14.77 9.74 -1.55
N ASP A 4 14.20 10.84 -2.04
CA ASP A 4 12.79 11.15 -1.79
C ASP A 4 11.94 10.24 -2.68
N TYR A 5 11.38 9.18 -2.10
CA TYR A 5 10.54 8.22 -2.82
C TYR A 5 9.09 8.69 -2.98
N LYS A 6 8.71 9.87 -2.46
CA LYS A 6 7.34 10.41 -2.60
C LYS A 6 6.80 10.37 -4.04
N PRO A 7 7.60 10.59 -5.12
CA PRO A 7 7.11 10.50 -6.48
C PRO A 7 6.58 9.12 -6.87
N VAL A 8 7.14 8.04 -6.31
CA VAL A 8 6.74 6.66 -6.60
C VAL A 8 5.75 6.10 -5.58
N MET A 9 5.65 6.70 -4.38
CA MET A 9 4.68 6.30 -3.35
C MET A 9 3.23 6.33 -3.84
N GLY A 10 2.88 7.28 -4.73
CA GLY A 10 1.57 7.32 -5.37
C GLY A 10 1.29 6.04 -6.16
N THR A 11 2.24 5.61 -6.98
CA THR A 11 2.13 4.41 -7.81
C THR A 11 2.06 3.13 -6.98
N ILE A 12 2.85 3.03 -5.91
CA ILE A 12 2.78 1.87 -5.00
C ILE A 12 1.40 1.80 -4.32
N LYS A 13 0.84 2.95 -3.92
CA LYS A 13 -0.51 3.02 -3.35
C LYS A 13 -1.57 2.57 -4.35
N GLU A 14 -1.47 3.00 -5.61
CA GLU A 14 -2.41 2.56 -6.65
C GLU A 14 -2.33 1.05 -6.86
N ALA A 15 -1.13 0.47 -6.88
CA ALA A 15 -0.93 -0.98 -6.97
C ALA A 15 -1.51 -1.74 -5.77
N ASP A 16 -1.34 -1.22 -4.54
CA ASP A 16 -1.94 -1.77 -3.32
C ASP A 16 -3.48 -1.83 -3.41
N GLN A 17 -4.09 -0.74 -3.90
CA GLN A 17 -5.54 -0.64 -4.07
C GLN A 17 -6.05 -1.56 -5.18
N ASP A 18 -5.40 -1.58 -6.35
CA ASP A 18 -5.78 -2.46 -7.48
C ASP A 18 -5.66 -3.94 -7.11
N PHE A 19 -4.56 -4.31 -6.44
CA PHE A 19 -4.36 -5.68 -5.97
C PHE A 19 -5.45 -6.09 -4.98
N THR A 20 -5.76 -5.23 -4.01
CA THR A 20 -6.80 -5.49 -3.01
C THR A 20 -8.18 -5.58 -3.64
N GLU A 21 -8.50 -4.75 -4.63
CA GLU A 21 -9.78 -4.82 -5.36
C GLU A 21 -9.92 -6.13 -6.15
N LYS A 22 -8.83 -6.59 -6.77
CA LYS A 22 -8.82 -7.76 -7.64
C LYS A 22 -8.78 -9.09 -6.89
N PHE A 23 -8.02 -9.17 -5.81
CA PHE A 23 -7.76 -10.42 -5.09
C PHE A 23 -8.33 -10.44 -3.66
N GLY A 24 -8.71 -9.29 -3.12
CA GLY A 24 -9.18 -9.15 -1.74
C GLY A 24 -8.06 -9.23 -0.71
N CYS A 25 -8.39 -8.92 0.55
CA CYS A 25 -7.43 -8.90 1.66
C CYS A 25 -6.95 -10.30 2.12
N GLY A 26 -7.43 -11.38 1.49
CA GLY A 26 -7.03 -12.77 1.81
C GLY A 26 -5.96 -13.33 0.88
N ALA A 27 -5.50 -12.53 -0.08
CA ALA A 27 -4.51 -12.94 -1.07
C ALA A 27 -3.12 -13.18 -0.44
N PRO A 28 -2.28 -14.05 -1.05
CA PRO A 28 -0.95 -14.34 -0.52
C PRO A 28 -0.07 -13.09 -0.44
N PHE A 29 0.56 -12.88 0.72
CA PHE A 29 1.45 -11.75 0.97
C PHE A 29 2.55 -11.62 -0.09
N GLN A 30 3.13 -12.74 -0.55
CA GLN A 30 4.21 -12.73 -1.54
C GLN A 30 3.76 -12.18 -2.91
N GLU A 31 2.50 -12.40 -3.28
CA GLU A 31 1.96 -11.88 -4.55
C GLU A 31 1.66 -10.39 -4.46
N TRP A 32 1.14 -9.94 -3.31
CA TRP A 32 0.96 -8.52 -3.02
C TRP A 32 2.29 -7.78 -3.01
N ASP A 33 3.27 -8.31 -2.27
CA ASP A 33 4.62 -7.78 -2.15
C ASP A 33 5.32 -7.63 -3.52
N ALA A 34 5.21 -8.66 -4.36
CA ALA A 34 5.73 -8.63 -5.74
C ALA A 34 5.01 -7.59 -6.61
N ALA A 35 3.69 -7.40 -6.44
CA ALA A 35 2.93 -6.40 -7.18
C ALA A 35 3.38 -4.97 -6.85
N LEU A 36 3.67 -4.69 -5.57
CA LEU A 36 4.22 -3.41 -5.15
C LEU A 36 5.59 -3.15 -5.77
N GLU A 37 6.52 -4.11 -5.74
CA GLU A 37 7.83 -3.94 -6.40
C GLU A 37 7.69 -3.73 -7.90
N GLN A 38 6.81 -4.51 -8.54
CA GLN A 38 6.58 -4.43 -9.98
C GLN A 38 6.11 -3.04 -10.39
N SER A 39 5.23 -2.42 -9.60
CA SER A 39 4.75 -1.05 -9.83
C SER A 39 5.90 -0.03 -9.91
N VAL A 40 6.93 -0.18 -9.06
CA VAL A 40 8.10 0.71 -9.04
C VAL A 40 8.98 0.48 -10.26
N ARG A 41 9.17 -0.78 -10.67
CA ARG A 41 9.91 -1.13 -11.89
C ARG A 41 9.24 -0.53 -13.13
N GLU A 42 7.92 -0.58 -13.19
CA GLU A 42 7.14 0.01 -14.28
C GLU A 42 7.22 1.54 -14.27
N TYR A 43 7.10 2.16 -13.10
CA TYR A 43 7.27 3.60 -12.95
C TYR A 43 8.65 4.05 -13.46
N ASN A 44 9.71 3.36 -13.06
CA ASN A 44 11.07 3.62 -13.52
C ASN A 44 11.21 3.53 -15.03
N LYS A 45 10.63 2.49 -15.63
CA LYS A 45 10.65 2.29 -17.08
C LYS A 45 9.92 3.40 -17.83
N GLN A 46 8.78 3.87 -17.31
CA GLN A 46 7.93 4.87 -17.97
C GLN A 46 8.48 6.30 -17.82
N ASN A 47 9.06 6.62 -16.65
CA ASN A 47 9.50 7.97 -16.31
C ASN A 47 11.01 8.17 -16.48
N GLY A 48 11.77 7.14 -16.85
CA GLY A 48 13.23 7.18 -16.95
C GLY A 48 13.91 7.38 -15.59
N THR A 49 13.27 6.96 -14.51
CA THR A 49 13.81 7.04 -13.15
C THR A 49 14.53 5.75 -12.75
N SER A 50 15.19 5.75 -11.60
CA SER A 50 15.96 4.61 -11.10
C SER A 50 15.78 4.42 -9.59
N PHE A 51 14.53 4.51 -9.13
CA PHE A 51 14.20 4.21 -7.74
C PHE A 51 14.45 2.73 -7.45
N ASP A 52 15.03 2.41 -6.30
CA ASP A 52 15.14 1.02 -5.87
C ASP A 52 13.74 0.46 -5.51
N PRO A 53 13.25 -0.60 -6.20
CA PRO A 53 11.92 -1.16 -5.95
C PRO A 53 11.75 -1.72 -4.54
N VAL A 54 12.82 -2.29 -3.98
CA VAL A 54 12.80 -2.93 -2.65
C VAL A 54 12.73 -1.87 -1.57
N GLU A 55 13.56 -0.82 -1.66
CA GLU A 55 13.53 0.29 -0.70
C GLU A 55 12.22 1.07 -0.78
N ALA A 56 11.73 1.36 -1.99
CA ALA A 56 10.48 2.08 -2.18
C ALA A 56 9.29 1.30 -1.59
N ARG A 57 9.25 -0.02 -1.79
CA ARG A 57 8.26 -0.91 -1.17
C ARG A 57 8.38 -0.89 0.35
N HIS A 58 9.58 -1.06 0.91
CA HIS A 58 9.74 -1.05 2.37
C HIS A 58 9.28 0.26 3.00
N GLN A 59 9.69 1.41 2.45
CA GLN A 59 9.23 2.71 2.94
C GLN A 59 7.71 2.84 2.87
N TYR A 60 7.08 2.34 1.81
CA TYR A 60 5.63 2.35 1.72
C TYR A 60 4.97 1.53 2.84
N ILE A 61 5.45 0.31 3.07
CA ILE A 61 4.93 -0.58 4.12
C ILE A 61 5.09 0.08 5.49
N GLU A 62 6.29 0.59 5.80
CA GLU A 62 6.58 1.26 7.06
C GLU A 62 5.67 2.49 7.29
N LEU A 63 5.41 3.28 6.24
CA LEU A 63 4.48 4.41 6.31
C LEU A 63 3.04 3.97 6.59
N ARG A 64 2.59 2.85 6.00
CA ARG A 64 1.25 2.31 6.25
C ARG A 64 1.13 1.72 7.64
N GLU A 65 2.14 1.00 8.11
CA GLU A 65 2.18 0.48 9.49
C GLU A 65 2.19 1.62 10.52
N ALA A 66 3.01 2.64 10.31
CA ALA A 66 3.04 3.83 11.18
C ALA A 66 1.70 4.57 11.19
N TYR A 67 1.03 4.68 10.04
CA TYR A 67 -0.31 5.26 9.97
C TYR A 67 -1.34 4.41 10.71
N LEU A 68 -1.31 3.08 10.56
CA LEU A 68 -2.22 2.18 11.29
C LEU A 68 -1.98 2.21 12.80
N ASP A 69 -0.74 2.44 13.25
CA ASP A 69 -0.46 2.62 14.67
C ASP A 69 -0.82 4.02 15.20
N SER A 70 -0.98 5.00 14.32
CA SER A 70 -1.37 6.36 14.70
C SER A 70 -2.77 6.41 15.31
N PRO A 71 -3.08 7.42 16.17
CA PRO A 71 -4.43 7.60 16.71
C PRO A 71 -5.51 7.71 15.63
N GLN A 72 -5.18 8.32 14.49
CA GLN A 72 -6.08 8.51 13.35
C GLN A 72 -6.37 7.16 12.68
N GLY A 73 -5.33 6.39 12.34
CA GLY A 73 -5.51 5.06 11.74
C GLY A 73 -6.29 4.10 12.64
N LYS A 74 -6.03 4.14 13.96
CA LYS A 74 -6.78 3.36 14.95
C LYS A 74 -8.26 3.76 15.01
N GLN A 75 -8.57 5.05 14.95
CA GLN A 75 -9.94 5.54 14.91
C GLN A 75 -10.66 5.10 13.64
N GLU A 76 -10.05 5.30 12.46
CA GLU A 76 -10.63 4.93 11.18
C GLU A 76 -10.88 3.42 11.07
N MET A 77 -9.95 2.59 11.55
CA MET A 77 -10.15 1.14 11.64
C MET A 77 -11.31 0.76 12.57
N ALA A 78 -11.45 1.44 13.71
CA ALA A 78 -12.58 1.21 14.61
C ALA A 78 -13.92 1.56 13.96
N GLU A 79 -13.98 2.66 13.19
CA GLU A 79 -15.16 3.08 12.43
C GLU A 79 -15.51 2.09 11.31
N LEU A 80 -14.52 1.59 10.57
CA LEU A 80 -14.70 0.57 9.55
C LEU A 80 -15.24 -0.74 10.13
N VAL A 81 -14.69 -1.20 11.26
CA VAL A 81 -15.17 -2.40 11.96
C VAL A 81 -16.59 -2.19 12.49
N ALA A 82 -16.92 -1.02 13.03
CA ALA A 82 -18.26 -0.69 13.48
C ALA A 82 -19.26 -0.72 12.33
N LYS A 83 -18.90 -0.13 11.18
CA LYS A 83 -19.72 -0.13 9.96
C LYS A 83 -19.93 -1.54 9.42
N ALA A 84 -18.88 -2.36 9.33
CA ALA A 84 -18.98 -3.75 8.88
C ALA A 84 -19.92 -4.58 9.78
N LYS A 85 -19.85 -4.39 11.11
CA LYS A 85 -20.76 -5.04 12.06
C LYS A 85 -22.21 -4.59 11.94
N GLN A 86 -22.46 -3.35 11.54
CA GLN A 86 -23.81 -2.86 11.27
C GLN A 86 -24.36 -3.42 9.95
N SER A 87 -23.54 -3.49 8.91
CA SER A 87 -23.92 -4.05 7.61
C SER A 87 -24.17 -5.56 7.65
N ALA A 88 -23.52 -6.31 8.56
CA ALA A 88 -23.74 -7.75 8.73
C ALA A 88 -24.98 -8.13 9.57
N LYS A 89 -25.69 -7.14 10.15
CA LYS A 89 -26.90 -7.33 10.96
C LYS A 89 -28.21 -7.09 10.20
N HIS A 90 -28.13 -6.78 8.92
CA HIS A 90 -29.25 -6.63 7.99
C HIS A 90 -29.24 -7.74 6.95
#